data_AF-A0A4Y9PH13-F1
#
_entry.id   AF-A0A4Y9PH13-F1
#
_cell.length_a   1.000
_cell.length_b   1.000
_cell.length_c   1.000
_cell.angle_alpha   90.00
_cell.angle_beta   90.00
_cell.angle_gamma   90.00
#
_symmetry.space_group_name_H-M   'P 1'
#
loop_
_entity.id
_entity.type
_entity.pdbx_description
1 polymer ?
#
loop_
_entity_poly.entity_id
_entity_poly.type
_entity_poly.pdbx_seq_one_letter_code
_entity_poly.pdbx_strand_id
1 'polypeptide(L)'
;MRRRPEVRGSGAPEWSPARLLAALMISSVVALAVLAGLVLAVIGALTQDESDARQAARQAAAPAADMSQQDALATAPMPTADPDDALPGPVSRQAAGVLELPRATGMGPADVPTGYPRTPEGSLAQLAAIDVTAMQSGSMDGVRRVITEWAAQGGPTPETWSGVDGMASLLSAAGLSGAGSPQLAIVVRPVMGLIKGTVGEDFAVVCVNFEFTVTVEQTSRIAIADCQRMAWVGDRWVIGPGDEPAPAPSVWPGTEAAIAAGWRDLRHV
;
A
#
# COMPACT_ATOMS: atom_id res chain seq x y z
N MET A 1 112.44 9.58 -28.05
CA MET A 1 111.47 10.43 -27.30
C MET A 1 111.20 11.65 -28.17
N ARG A 2 109.99 12.11 -28.52
CA ARG A 2 108.67 12.12 -27.85
C ARG A 2 107.54 12.03 -28.89
N ARG A 3 106.47 11.29 -28.58
CA ARG A 3 105.13 11.47 -29.16
C ARG A 3 104.35 12.49 -28.31
N ARG A 4 103.47 13.28 -28.92
CA ARG A 4 102.20 13.71 -28.31
C ARG A 4 101.08 13.76 -29.38
N PRO A 5 99.82 13.45 -29.00
CA PRO A 5 98.75 13.08 -29.94
C PRO A 5 97.77 14.22 -30.24
N GLU A 6 97.06 14.08 -31.36
CA GLU A 6 95.94 14.92 -31.80
C GLU A 6 94.65 14.64 -31.00
N VAL A 7 93.89 15.70 -30.74
CA VAL A 7 92.49 15.66 -30.26
C VAL A 7 91.57 15.78 -31.46
N ARG A 8 90.71 14.76 -31.64
CA ARG A 8 89.73 14.62 -32.72
C ARG A 8 88.43 15.37 -32.37
N GLY A 9 87.92 16.15 -33.32
CA GLY A 9 86.64 16.87 -33.22
C GLY A 9 85.41 15.95 -33.27
N SER A 10 84.38 16.37 -32.56
CA SER A 10 83.05 15.76 -32.46
C SER A 10 82.08 16.36 -33.48
N GLY A 11 81.58 15.54 -34.41
CA GLY A 11 80.45 15.85 -35.29
C GLY A 11 79.13 15.34 -34.71
N ALA A 12 78.08 16.17 -34.76
CA ALA A 12 76.72 15.85 -34.32
C ALA A 12 76.05 14.81 -35.24
N PRO A 13 75.17 13.93 -34.72
CA PRO A 13 74.60 12.84 -35.50
C PRO A 13 73.39 13.29 -36.34
N GLU A 14 73.51 13.26 -37.66
CA GLU A 14 72.38 13.34 -38.58
C GLU A 14 71.55 12.05 -38.51
N TRP A 15 70.24 12.18 -38.33
CA TRP A 15 69.32 11.04 -38.22
C TRP A 15 69.08 10.40 -39.59
N SER A 16 69.21 9.07 -39.64
CA SER A 16 68.94 8.31 -40.86
C SER A 16 67.45 8.28 -41.20
N PRO A 17 67.08 8.23 -42.49
CA PRO A 17 65.67 8.17 -42.95
C PRO A 17 64.85 7.04 -42.31
N ALA A 18 65.50 5.93 -41.96
CA ALA A 18 64.87 4.79 -41.29
C ALA A 18 64.38 5.12 -39.86
N ARG A 19 65.08 5.99 -39.12
CA ARG A 19 64.64 6.42 -37.77
C ARG A 19 63.44 7.35 -37.83
N LEU A 20 63.38 8.20 -38.86
CA LEU A 20 62.27 9.11 -39.12
C LEU A 20 60.98 8.34 -39.47
N LEU A 21 61.08 7.30 -40.31
CA LEU A 21 59.97 6.40 -40.62
C LEU A 21 59.48 5.61 -39.40
N ALA A 22 60.40 5.11 -38.56
CA ALA A 22 60.03 4.40 -37.33
C ALA A 22 59.27 5.31 -36.35
N ALA A 23 59.71 6.56 -36.19
CA ALA A 23 59.03 7.54 -35.34
C ALA A 23 57.61 7.88 -35.85
N LEU A 24 57.44 8.03 -37.17
CA LEU A 24 56.14 8.27 -37.81
C LEU A 24 55.17 7.10 -37.65
N MET A 25 55.65 5.86 -37.77
CA MET A 25 54.84 4.67 -37.54
C MET A 25 54.39 4.59 -36.08
N ILE A 26 55.30 4.84 -35.14
CA ILE A 26 55.00 4.85 -33.70
C ILE A 26 53.98 5.96 -33.38
N SER A 27 54.16 7.19 -33.91
CA SER A 27 53.22 8.28 -33.66
C SER A 27 51.84 7.99 -34.24
N SER A 28 51.78 7.35 -35.42
CA SER A 28 50.51 6.96 -36.06
C SER A 28 49.77 5.91 -35.24
N VAL A 29 50.50 4.92 -34.70
CA VAL A 29 49.95 3.89 -33.81
C VAL A 29 49.43 4.51 -32.51
N VAL A 30 50.19 5.44 -31.91
CA VAL A 30 49.78 6.15 -30.70
C VAL A 30 48.53 7.00 -30.95
N ALA A 31 48.48 7.73 -32.07
CA ALA A 31 47.32 8.54 -32.44
C ALA A 31 46.06 7.67 -32.64
N LEU A 32 46.20 6.51 -33.31
CA LEU A 32 45.11 5.55 -33.48
C LEU A 32 44.63 4.98 -32.14
N ALA A 33 45.55 4.66 -31.22
CA ALA A 33 45.20 4.17 -29.90
C ALA A 33 44.43 5.20 -29.07
N VAL A 34 44.83 6.48 -29.14
CA VAL A 34 44.12 7.59 -28.47
C VAL A 34 42.73 7.79 -29.08
N LEU A 35 42.60 7.77 -30.40
CA LEU A 35 41.30 7.88 -31.07
C LEU A 35 40.37 6.71 -30.72
N ALA A 36 40.89 5.48 -30.70
CA ALA A 36 40.12 4.31 -30.28
C ALA A 36 39.68 4.43 -28.81
N GLY A 37 40.55 4.90 -27.92
CA GLY A 37 40.22 5.18 -26.52
C GLY A 37 39.15 6.26 -26.38
N LEU A 38 39.23 7.34 -27.17
CA LEU A 38 38.24 8.42 -27.18
C LEU A 38 36.87 7.92 -27.67
N VAL A 39 36.84 7.13 -28.75
CA VAL A 39 35.60 6.53 -29.28
C VAL A 39 34.98 5.59 -28.25
N LEU A 40 35.78 4.74 -27.60
CA LEU A 40 35.29 3.85 -26.53
C LEU A 40 34.77 4.64 -25.32
N ALA A 41 35.41 5.76 -24.95
CA ALA A 41 34.96 6.62 -23.87
C ALA A 41 33.62 7.31 -24.20
N VAL A 42 33.45 7.79 -25.43
CA VAL A 42 32.19 8.40 -25.90
C VAL A 42 31.07 7.37 -25.96
N ILE A 43 31.33 6.17 -26.50
CA ILE A 43 30.36 5.08 -26.49
C ILE A 43 29.99 4.69 -25.05
N GLY A 44 30.99 4.59 -24.16
CA GLY A 44 30.78 4.33 -22.74
C GLY A 44 29.84 5.36 -22.10
N ALA A 45 30.12 6.66 -22.28
CA ALA A 45 29.30 7.73 -21.73
C ALA A 45 27.85 7.72 -22.26
N LEU A 46 27.66 7.55 -23.58
CA LEU A 46 26.33 7.50 -24.18
C LEU A 46 25.52 6.29 -23.70
N THR A 47 26.16 5.11 -23.57
CA THR A 47 25.50 3.90 -23.09
C THR A 47 25.16 3.96 -21.59
N GLN A 48 25.93 4.71 -20.81
CA GLN A 48 25.65 4.96 -19.39
C GLN A 48 24.43 5.87 -19.22
N ASP A 49 24.37 7.00 -19.92
CA ASP A 49 23.22 7.93 -19.88
C ASP A 49 21.91 7.24 -20.28
N GLU A 50 21.94 6.41 -21.33
CA GLU A 50 20.76 5.63 -21.73
C GLU A 50 20.35 4.58 -20.68
N SER A 51 21.33 3.95 -20.02
CA SER A 51 21.07 2.96 -18.97
C SER A 51 20.43 3.61 -17.75
N ASP A 52 20.95 4.77 -17.34
CA ASP A 52 20.45 5.53 -16.20
C ASP A 52 19.05 6.11 -16.48
N ALA A 53 18.82 6.63 -17.69
CA ALA A 53 17.50 7.10 -18.11
C ALA A 53 16.45 5.96 -18.11
N ARG A 54 16.82 4.77 -18.60
CA ARG A 54 15.94 3.59 -18.56
C ARG A 54 15.68 3.11 -17.14
N GLN A 55 16.68 3.16 -16.26
CA GLN A 55 16.54 2.80 -14.84
C GLN A 55 15.57 3.75 -14.13
N ALA A 56 15.74 5.06 -14.32
CA ALA A 56 14.85 6.08 -13.76
C ALA A 56 13.41 5.95 -14.27
N ALA A 57 13.23 5.69 -15.58
CA ALA A 57 11.89 5.46 -16.15
C ALA A 57 11.21 4.21 -15.58
N ARG A 58 11.96 3.12 -15.37
CA ARG A 58 11.43 1.90 -14.72
C ARG A 58 11.06 2.14 -13.26
N GLN A 59 11.89 2.90 -12.53
CA GLN A 59 11.62 3.26 -11.14
C GLN A 59 10.39 4.16 -11.01
N ALA A 60 10.15 5.07 -11.95
CA ALA A 60 8.93 5.89 -11.97
C ALA A 60 7.69 5.10 -12.42
N ALA A 61 7.85 4.11 -13.30
CA ALA A 61 6.75 3.28 -13.78
C ALA A 61 6.27 2.25 -12.75
N ALA A 62 7.14 1.77 -11.86
CA ALA A 62 6.78 0.76 -10.86
C ALA A 62 5.68 1.23 -9.88
N PRO A 63 5.77 2.41 -9.23
CA PRO A 63 4.70 2.94 -8.38
C PRO A 63 3.37 3.10 -9.12
N ALA A 64 3.40 3.54 -10.38
CA ALA A 64 2.19 3.69 -11.19
C ALA A 64 1.56 2.33 -11.54
N ALA A 65 2.38 1.33 -11.83
CA ALA A 65 1.93 -0.04 -12.05
C ALA A 65 1.34 -0.64 -10.77
N ASP A 66 1.99 -0.46 -9.62
CA ASP A 66 1.48 -0.93 -8.33
C ASP A 66 0.14 -0.27 -7.99
N MET A 67 0.02 1.06 -8.17
CA MET A 67 -1.25 1.77 -7.98
C MET A 67 -2.36 1.20 -8.87
N SER A 68 -2.06 0.94 -10.15
CA SER A 68 -3.04 0.32 -11.05
C SER A 68 -3.48 -1.08 -10.61
N GLN A 69 -2.56 -1.87 -10.01
CA GLN A 69 -2.89 -3.19 -9.46
C GLN A 69 -3.72 -3.07 -8.18
N GLN A 70 -3.41 -2.11 -7.31
CA GLN A 70 -4.18 -1.82 -6.11
C GLN A 70 -5.61 -1.38 -6.46
N ASP A 71 -5.77 -0.55 -7.48
CA ASP A 71 -7.07 -0.12 -7.99
C ASP A 71 -7.85 -1.28 -8.61
N ALA A 72 -7.20 -2.12 -9.40
CA ALA A 72 -7.81 -3.33 -9.95
C ALA A 72 -8.29 -4.27 -8.83
N LEU A 73 -7.48 -4.46 -7.78
CA LEU A 73 -7.85 -5.27 -6.62
C LEU A 73 -9.01 -4.64 -5.84
N ALA A 74 -8.98 -3.33 -5.59
CA ALA A 74 -10.04 -2.62 -4.86
C ALA A 74 -11.37 -2.65 -5.61
N THR A 75 -11.36 -2.42 -6.92
CA THR A 75 -12.57 -2.36 -7.76
C THR A 75 -13.12 -3.72 -8.17
N ALA A 76 -12.37 -4.82 -8.00
CA ALA A 76 -12.84 -6.16 -8.35
C ALA A 76 -14.20 -6.47 -7.65
N PRO A 77 -15.23 -6.93 -8.37
CA PRO A 77 -16.56 -7.08 -7.80
C PRO A 77 -16.60 -8.17 -6.71
N MET A 78 -17.45 -7.95 -5.71
CA MET A 78 -17.79 -8.92 -4.66
C MET A 78 -19.17 -9.52 -4.95
N PRO A 79 -19.51 -10.70 -4.38
CA PRO A 79 -20.88 -11.22 -4.45
C PRO A 79 -21.88 -10.22 -3.91
N THR A 80 -23.06 -10.15 -4.52
CA THR A 80 -24.19 -9.36 -4.02
C THR A 80 -25.03 -10.18 -3.06
N ALA A 81 -25.69 -9.53 -2.10
CA ALA A 81 -26.69 -10.14 -1.21
C ALA A 81 -27.98 -9.32 -1.25
N ASP A 82 -29.10 -9.96 -0.87
CA ASP A 82 -30.36 -9.26 -0.66
C ASP A 82 -30.27 -8.42 0.62
N PRO A 83 -30.86 -7.22 0.70
CA PRO A 83 -30.90 -6.45 1.95
C PRO A 83 -31.41 -7.24 3.16
N ASP A 84 -32.35 -8.17 2.97
CA ASP A 84 -32.87 -9.00 4.06
C ASP A 84 -31.84 -10.02 4.58
N ASP A 85 -30.80 -10.35 3.80
CA ASP A 85 -29.70 -11.22 4.24
C ASP A 85 -28.87 -10.58 5.36
N ALA A 86 -28.95 -9.25 5.52
CA ALA A 86 -28.29 -8.52 6.62
C ALA A 86 -29.03 -8.69 7.96
N LEU A 87 -30.27 -9.19 7.97
CA LEU A 87 -31.05 -9.37 9.20
C LEU A 87 -30.72 -10.69 9.91
N PRO A 88 -30.94 -10.78 11.24
CA PRO A 88 -30.73 -12.01 12.00
C PRO A 88 -31.34 -13.26 11.35
N GLY A 89 -30.48 -14.21 11.00
CA GLY A 89 -30.84 -15.43 10.29
C GLY A 89 -30.48 -16.72 11.05
N PRO A 90 -30.91 -17.88 10.54
CA PRO A 90 -30.57 -19.18 11.13
C PRO A 90 -29.06 -19.46 11.02
N VAL A 91 -28.48 -19.94 12.12
CA VAL A 91 -27.06 -20.32 12.18
C VAL A 91 -26.80 -21.55 11.32
N SER A 92 -25.76 -21.49 10.50
CA SER A 92 -25.29 -22.60 9.68
C SER A 92 -24.78 -23.75 10.55
N ARG A 93 -24.92 -24.98 10.03
CA ARG A 93 -24.25 -26.17 10.60
C ARG A 93 -22.89 -26.43 9.97
N GLN A 94 -22.53 -25.69 8.93
CA GLN A 94 -21.22 -25.75 8.30
C GLN A 94 -20.22 -24.93 9.13
N ALA A 95 -19.00 -25.44 9.27
CA ALA A 95 -17.93 -24.68 9.88
C ALA A 95 -17.43 -23.65 8.86
N ALA A 96 -17.50 -22.36 9.20
CA ALA A 96 -16.82 -21.33 8.44
C ALA A 96 -15.29 -21.53 8.53
N GLY A 97 -14.57 -21.07 7.51
CA GLY A 97 -13.12 -20.90 7.65
C GLY A 97 -12.81 -19.89 8.76
N VAL A 98 -11.59 -19.92 9.32
CA VAL A 98 -11.20 -19.03 10.43
C VAL A 98 -10.06 -18.11 10.00
N LEU A 99 -10.15 -16.82 10.31
CA LEU A 99 -9.06 -15.86 10.22
C LEU A 99 -8.56 -15.54 11.63
N GLU A 100 -7.27 -15.77 11.87
CA GLU A 100 -6.63 -15.44 13.14
C GLU A 100 -6.22 -13.97 13.15
N LEU A 101 -6.83 -13.19 14.05
CA LEU A 101 -6.56 -11.77 14.20
C LEU A 101 -5.55 -11.54 15.30
N PRO A 102 -4.44 -10.85 15.01
CA PRO A 102 -3.51 -10.43 16.06
C PRO A 102 -4.20 -9.47 17.04
N ARG A 103 -3.76 -9.48 18.29
CA ARG A 103 -4.18 -8.49 19.29
C ARG A 103 -3.45 -7.16 19.08
N ALA A 104 -4.14 -6.07 19.44
CA ALA A 104 -3.52 -4.75 19.50
C ALA A 104 -2.39 -4.75 20.55
N THR A 105 -1.31 -4.03 20.26
CA THR A 105 -0.17 -3.86 21.16
C THR A 105 -0.07 -2.44 21.72
N GLY A 106 -0.89 -1.52 21.22
CA GLY A 106 -0.96 -0.14 21.70
C GLY A 106 -2.28 0.53 21.37
N MET A 107 -2.32 1.83 21.68
CA MET A 107 -3.44 2.72 21.39
C MET A 107 -2.92 3.90 20.56
N GLY A 108 -3.56 4.15 19.43
CA GLY A 108 -3.20 5.21 18.51
C GLY A 108 -4.07 6.45 18.67
N PRO A 109 -3.96 7.41 17.72
CA PRO A 109 -4.81 8.59 17.66
C PRO A 109 -6.31 8.23 17.65
N ALA A 110 -7.13 9.16 18.14
CA ALA A 110 -8.57 8.99 18.30
C ALA A 110 -8.99 7.76 19.13
N ASP A 111 -8.08 7.25 19.98
CA ASP A 111 -8.28 6.11 20.88
C ASP A 111 -8.46 4.76 20.17
N VAL A 112 -8.07 4.68 18.90
CA VAL A 112 -8.17 3.46 18.10
C VAL A 112 -7.05 2.48 18.50
N PRO A 113 -7.36 1.23 18.87
CA PRO A 113 -6.36 0.19 19.08
C PRO A 113 -5.44 -0.01 17.86
N THR A 114 -4.14 -0.21 18.09
CA THR A 114 -3.15 -0.30 17.01
C THR A 114 -1.93 -1.15 17.39
N GLY A 115 -0.88 -1.07 16.57
CA GLY A 115 0.36 -1.84 16.72
C GLY A 115 0.22 -3.28 16.22
N TYR A 116 -0.69 -3.50 15.26
CA TYR A 116 -0.84 -4.76 14.56
C TYR A 116 0.35 -5.02 13.63
N PRO A 117 0.75 -6.27 13.42
CA PRO A 117 1.88 -6.61 12.56
C PRO A 117 1.61 -6.24 11.09
N ARG A 118 2.67 -6.06 10.32
CA ARG A 118 2.64 -5.85 8.87
C ARG A 118 2.29 -7.15 8.13
N THR A 119 1.05 -7.60 8.32
CA THR A 119 0.47 -8.75 7.64
C THR A 119 -0.97 -8.41 7.21
N PRO A 120 -1.56 -9.16 6.27
CA PRO A 120 -2.96 -8.98 5.86
C PRO A 120 -3.95 -9.16 7.03
N GLU A 121 -3.67 -10.05 7.97
CA GLU A 121 -4.48 -10.21 9.18
C GLU A 121 -4.32 -9.02 10.12
N GLY A 122 -3.13 -8.42 10.20
CA GLY A 122 -2.90 -7.19 10.94
C GLY A 122 -3.63 -5.99 10.33
N SER A 123 -3.72 -5.92 9.01
CA SER A 123 -4.48 -4.86 8.33
C SER A 123 -5.99 -5.01 8.55
N LEU A 124 -6.50 -6.25 8.50
CA LEU A 124 -7.89 -6.57 8.84
C LEU A 124 -8.21 -6.25 10.31
N ALA A 125 -7.30 -6.57 11.24
CA ALA A 125 -7.45 -6.23 12.64
C ALA A 125 -7.47 -4.71 12.86
N GLN A 126 -6.63 -3.97 12.14
CA GLN A 126 -6.62 -2.51 12.19
C GLN A 126 -7.91 -1.90 11.64
N LEU A 127 -8.44 -2.40 10.52
CA LEU A 127 -9.72 -1.96 9.97
C LEU A 127 -10.85 -2.16 10.99
N ALA A 128 -10.95 -3.37 11.56
CA ALA A 128 -11.96 -3.66 12.58
C ALA A 128 -11.86 -2.71 13.79
N ALA A 129 -10.65 -2.33 14.21
CA ALA A 129 -10.44 -1.38 15.30
C ALA A 129 -10.88 0.05 14.92
N ILE A 130 -10.62 0.49 13.68
CA ILE A 130 -11.06 1.79 13.15
C ILE A 130 -12.59 1.85 13.16
N ASP A 131 -13.26 0.85 12.59
CA ASP A 131 -14.73 0.82 12.45
C ASP A 131 -15.43 0.76 13.80
N VAL A 132 -14.96 -0.11 14.70
CA VAL A 132 -15.52 -0.22 16.06
C VAL A 132 -15.41 1.13 16.77
N THR A 133 -14.23 1.75 16.76
CA THR A 133 -14.02 3.02 17.46
C THR A 133 -14.84 4.17 16.85
N ALA A 134 -14.89 4.24 15.52
CA ALA A 134 -15.66 5.24 14.80
C ALA A 134 -17.16 5.09 15.10
N MET A 135 -17.71 3.91 14.89
CA MET A 135 -19.16 3.70 14.97
C MET A 135 -19.67 3.71 16.41
N GLN A 136 -18.92 3.19 17.37
CA GLN A 136 -19.32 3.24 18.79
C GLN A 136 -19.26 4.64 19.39
N SER A 137 -18.68 5.62 18.69
CA SER A 137 -18.77 7.02 19.09
C SER A 137 -20.21 7.57 19.03
N GLY A 138 -21.09 6.95 18.22
CA GLY A 138 -22.50 7.34 18.09
C GLY A 138 -22.73 8.81 17.71
N SER A 139 -21.75 9.44 17.06
CA SER A 139 -21.78 10.86 16.71
C SER A 139 -21.03 11.15 15.43
N MET A 140 -21.43 12.21 14.73
CA MET A 140 -20.76 12.68 13.51
C MET A 140 -19.34 13.16 13.80
N ASP A 141 -19.12 13.83 14.92
CA ASP A 141 -17.77 14.31 15.29
C ASP A 141 -16.82 13.14 15.58
N GLY A 142 -17.32 12.08 16.20
CA GLY A 142 -16.54 10.88 16.49
C GLY A 142 -16.07 10.15 15.23
N VAL A 143 -16.97 9.88 14.28
CA VAL A 143 -16.59 9.21 13.01
C VAL A 143 -15.65 10.06 12.17
N ARG A 144 -15.87 11.39 12.10
CA ARG A 144 -15.00 12.32 11.34
C ARG A 144 -13.61 12.43 11.94
N ARG A 145 -13.51 12.47 13.28
CA ARG A 145 -12.22 12.47 13.98
C ARG A 145 -11.42 11.21 13.68
N VAL A 146 -12.07 10.04 13.71
CA VAL A 146 -11.37 8.77 13.42
C VAL A 146 -10.84 8.76 11.99
N ILE A 147 -11.67 9.04 10.97
CA ILE A 147 -11.18 8.98 9.58
C ILE A 147 -10.08 10.00 9.29
N THR A 148 -10.13 11.19 9.90
CA THR A 148 -9.09 12.21 9.75
C THR A 148 -7.71 11.72 10.22
N GLU A 149 -7.67 10.91 11.27
CA GLU A 149 -6.43 10.40 11.88
C GLU A 149 -5.94 9.07 11.29
N TRP A 150 -6.83 8.34 10.61
CA TRP A 150 -6.63 6.97 10.16
C TRP A 150 -6.69 6.76 8.65
N ALA A 151 -6.95 7.82 7.87
CA ALA A 151 -6.73 7.82 6.43
C ALA A 151 -5.32 8.33 6.09
N ALA A 152 -4.67 7.67 5.13
CA ALA A 152 -3.46 8.16 4.48
C ALA A 152 -3.78 9.35 3.56
N GLN A 153 -2.73 10.08 3.17
CA GLN A 153 -2.87 11.11 2.13
C GLN A 153 -3.44 10.51 0.85
N GLY A 154 -4.51 11.11 0.32
CA GLY A 154 -5.21 10.62 -0.87
C GLY A 154 -6.24 9.53 -0.60
N GLY A 155 -6.43 9.12 0.66
CA GLY A 155 -7.50 8.22 1.09
C GLY A 155 -8.82 8.95 1.36
N PRO A 156 -9.83 8.24 1.92
CA PRO A 156 -11.12 8.82 2.25
C PRO A 156 -11.02 9.96 3.27
N THR A 157 -11.96 10.88 3.17
CA THR A 157 -12.06 12.09 3.99
C THR A 157 -13.35 12.06 4.82
N PRO A 158 -13.51 12.97 5.81
CA PRO A 158 -14.79 13.17 6.47
C PRO A 158 -15.99 13.37 5.54
N GLU A 159 -15.77 13.81 4.30
CA GLU A 159 -16.79 14.06 3.28
C GLU A 159 -16.99 12.89 2.30
N THR A 160 -16.08 11.92 2.26
CA THR A 160 -16.10 10.85 1.24
C THR A 160 -16.05 9.43 1.80
N TRP A 161 -15.80 9.26 3.09
CA TRP A 161 -15.78 7.95 3.72
C TRP A 161 -17.20 7.43 3.98
N SER A 162 -17.52 6.24 3.47
CA SER A 162 -18.86 5.64 3.61
C SER A 162 -19.29 5.44 5.06
N GLY A 163 -18.35 5.26 6.00
CA GLY A 163 -18.63 5.20 7.42
C GLY A 163 -19.28 6.49 7.97
N VAL A 164 -18.91 7.66 7.45
CA VAL A 164 -19.55 8.93 7.85
C VAL A 164 -20.99 9.01 7.34
N ASP A 165 -21.22 8.60 6.09
CA ASP A 165 -22.57 8.54 5.50
C ASP A 165 -23.47 7.53 6.24
N GLY A 166 -22.89 6.39 6.64
CA GLY A 166 -23.57 5.38 7.45
C GLY A 166 -24.01 5.91 8.81
N MET A 167 -23.14 6.64 9.51
CA MET A 167 -23.49 7.27 10.79
C MET A 167 -24.57 8.36 10.62
N ALA A 168 -24.47 9.19 9.58
CA ALA A 168 -25.49 10.20 9.29
C ALA A 168 -26.85 9.55 9.03
N SER A 169 -26.87 8.46 8.28
CA SER A 169 -28.08 7.67 7.97
C SER A 169 -28.68 7.06 9.23
N LEU A 170 -27.86 6.46 10.09
CA LEU A 170 -28.29 5.88 11.37
C LEU A 170 -28.91 6.94 12.29
N LEU A 171 -28.23 8.07 12.50
CA LEU A 171 -28.71 9.12 13.39
C LEU A 171 -30.00 9.73 12.84
N SER A 172 -30.09 9.94 11.53
CA SER A 172 -31.31 10.44 10.88
C SER A 172 -32.47 9.47 11.05
N ALA A 173 -32.25 8.17 10.85
CA ALA A 173 -33.28 7.14 11.04
C ALA A 173 -33.74 7.04 12.51
N ALA A 174 -32.83 7.32 13.45
CA ALA A 174 -33.14 7.37 14.88
C ALA A 174 -33.76 8.71 15.34
N GLY A 175 -33.93 9.69 14.44
CA GLY A 175 -34.44 11.02 14.79
C GLY A 175 -33.49 11.84 15.66
N LEU A 176 -32.18 11.54 15.62
CA LEU A 176 -31.14 12.15 16.44
C LEU A 176 -30.38 13.23 15.65
N SER A 177 -29.83 14.20 16.39
CA SER A 177 -28.90 15.17 15.82
C SER A 177 -27.53 14.54 15.58
N GLY A 178 -26.66 15.22 14.82
CA GLY A 178 -25.28 14.77 14.58
C GLY A 178 -24.42 14.62 15.84
N ALA A 179 -24.81 15.25 16.96
CA ALA A 179 -24.14 15.06 18.24
C ALA A 179 -24.46 13.70 18.90
N GLY A 180 -25.40 12.93 18.37
CA GLY A 180 -25.89 11.70 18.97
C GLY A 180 -26.87 11.95 20.12
N SER A 181 -26.89 11.02 21.07
CA SER A 181 -27.74 11.07 22.26
C SER A 181 -27.14 10.21 23.39
N PRO A 182 -27.27 10.60 24.67
CA PRO A 182 -26.87 9.75 25.79
C PRO A 182 -27.74 8.49 25.95
N GLN A 183 -28.92 8.44 25.31
CA GLN A 183 -29.76 7.24 25.24
C GLN A 183 -29.37 6.31 24.09
N LEU A 184 -28.57 6.78 23.13
CA LEU A 184 -28.07 5.95 22.03
C LEU A 184 -26.93 5.06 22.54
N ALA A 185 -27.11 3.76 22.41
CA ALA A 185 -26.07 2.76 22.63
C ALA A 185 -25.81 2.01 21.31
N ILE A 186 -24.55 2.02 20.87
CA ILE A 186 -24.09 1.28 19.70
C ILE A 186 -23.06 0.24 20.15
N VAL A 187 -23.32 -1.02 19.84
CA VAL A 187 -22.39 -2.12 20.03
C VAL A 187 -22.02 -2.69 18.67
N VAL A 188 -20.74 -2.55 18.31
CA VAL A 188 -20.19 -3.08 17.07
C VAL A 188 -19.30 -4.27 17.41
N ARG A 189 -19.63 -5.43 16.85
CA ARG A 189 -18.87 -6.66 17.07
C ARG A 189 -18.36 -7.17 15.72
N PRO A 190 -17.05 -7.10 15.44
CA PRO A 190 -16.46 -7.81 14.33
C PRO A 190 -16.66 -9.31 14.56
N VAL A 191 -17.36 -9.99 13.65
CA VAL A 191 -17.62 -11.45 13.79
C VAL A 191 -16.93 -12.23 12.69
N MET A 192 -16.97 -11.72 11.46
CA MET A 192 -16.33 -12.37 10.31
C MET A 192 -15.49 -11.38 9.52
N GLY A 193 -14.54 -11.89 8.74
CA GLY A 193 -13.69 -11.08 7.88
C GLY A 193 -13.35 -11.80 6.58
N LEU A 194 -12.81 -11.02 5.65
CA LEU A 194 -12.35 -11.47 4.34
C LEU A 194 -11.12 -10.65 3.95
N ILE A 195 -10.10 -11.34 3.43
CA ILE A 195 -8.94 -10.70 2.80
C ILE A 195 -9.13 -10.91 1.30
N LYS A 196 -9.47 -9.84 0.58
CA LYS A 196 -9.75 -9.90 -0.86
C LYS A 196 -8.47 -10.12 -1.65
N GLY A 197 -7.38 -9.56 -1.16
CA GLY A 197 -6.04 -9.78 -1.69
C GLY A 197 -5.04 -8.76 -1.18
N THR A 198 -3.82 -8.85 -1.70
CA THR A 198 -2.69 -7.99 -1.36
C THR A 198 -1.94 -7.58 -2.62
N VAL A 199 -1.30 -6.41 -2.57
CA VAL A 199 -0.31 -5.98 -3.59
C VAL A 199 0.98 -5.66 -2.84
N GLY A 200 1.92 -6.60 -2.86
CA GLY A 200 3.09 -6.55 -1.99
C GLY A 200 2.72 -6.71 -0.50
N GLU A 201 3.63 -6.30 0.38
CA GLU A 201 3.47 -6.41 1.84
C GLU A 201 2.85 -5.15 2.48
N ASP A 202 2.78 -4.05 1.72
CA ASP A 202 2.34 -2.74 2.21
C ASP A 202 0.89 -2.42 1.88
N PHE A 203 0.19 -3.30 1.16
CA PHE A 203 -1.18 -3.05 0.73
C PHE A 203 -2.04 -4.31 0.77
N ALA A 204 -3.22 -4.18 1.36
CA ALA A 204 -4.24 -5.20 1.36
C ALA A 204 -5.62 -4.58 1.16
N VAL A 205 -6.50 -5.28 0.44
CA VAL A 205 -7.94 -4.98 0.49
C VAL A 205 -8.57 -6.00 1.40
N VAL A 206 -9.12 -5.51 2.50
CA VAL A 206 -9.70 -6.34 3.56
C VAL A 206 -11.10 -5.85 3.87
N CYS A 207 -11.96 -6.78 4.27
CA CYS A 207 -13.33 -6.51 4.61
C CYS A 207 -13.67 -7.12 5.96
N VAL A 208 -14.41 -6.39 6.78
CA VAL A 208 -14.92 -6.85 8.07
C VAL A 208 -16.44 -6.88 8.01
N ASN A 209 -17.05 -7.92 8.58
CA ASN A 209 -18.50 -8.04 8.72
C ASN A 209 -18.86 -8.05 10.21
N PHE A 210 -19.69 -7.10 10.59
CA PHE A 210 -20.07 -6.81 11.96
C PHE A 210 -21.46 -7.33 12.28
N GLU A 211 -21.66 -7.79 13.52
CA GLU A 211 -22.96 -7.62 14.14
C GLU A 211 -23.06 -6.20 14.70
N PHE A 212 -23.99 -5.42 14.15
CA PHE A 212 -24.23 -4.05 14.54
C PHE A 212 -25.52 -3.98 15.37
N THR A 213 -25.40 -3.64 16.65
CA THR A 213 -26.53 -3.54 17.57
C THR A 213 -26.73 -2.09 17.99
N VAL A 214 -27.92 -1.55 17.74
CA VAL A 214 -28.30 -0.18 18.08
C VAL A 214 -29.45 -0.22 19.05
N THR A 215 -29.34 0.55 20.13
CA THR A 215 -30.44 0.73 21.08
C THR A 215 -30.67 2.22 21.31
N VAL A 216 -31.92 2.64 21.20
CA VAL A 216 -32.40 3.96 21.65
C VAL A 216 -33.59 3.72 22.58
N GLU A 217 -34.80 3.66 22.02
CA GLU A 217 -35.99 3.18 22.72
C GLU A 217 -36.19 1.66 22.53
N GLN A 218 -35.81 1.17 21.35
CA GLN A 218 -35.84 -0.25 20.97
C GLN A 218 -34.46 -0.68 20.51
N THR A 219 -34.20 -1.98 20.60
CA THR A 219 -32.96 -2.59 20.11
C THR A 219 -33.17 -3.18 18.72
N SER A 220 -32.32 -2.77 17.79
CA SER A 220 -32.22 -3.32 16.43
C SER A 220 -30.86 -3.98 16.24
N ARG A 221 -30.84 -5.04 15.42
CA ARG A 221 -29.61 -5.76 15.05
C ARG A 221 -29.58 -5.96 13.54
N ILE A 222 -28.44 -5.67 12.93
CA ILE A 222 -28.20 -5.82 11.51
C ILE A 222 -26.73 -6.17 11.27
N ALA A 223 -26.45 -6.84 10.16
CA ALA A 223 -25.10 -7.01 9.67
C ALA A 223 -24.67 -5.81 8.86
N ILE A 224 -23.43 -5.37 9.04
CA ILE A 224 -22.82 -4.33 8.22
C ILE A 224 -21.45 -4.85 7.82
N ALA A 225 -21.15 -4.80 6.53
CA ALA A 225 -19.81 -5.07 6.01
C ALA A 225 -19.15 -3.77 5.58
N ASP A 226 -17.87 -3.62 5.91
CA ASP A 226 -17.02 -2.57 5.37
C ASP A 226 -15.80 -3.20 4.70
N CYS A 227 -15.39 -2.66 3.56
CA CYS A 227 -14.16 -3.02 2.87
C CYS A 227 -13.32 -1.78 2.71
N GLN A 228 -12.04 -1.86 3.09
CA GLN A 228 -11.13 -0.74 2.91
C GLN A 228 -9.82 -1.18 2.25
N ARG A 229 -9.22 -0.21 1.56
CA ARG A 229 -7.83 -0.27 1.13
C ARG A 229 -6.99 -0.03 2.38
N MET A 230 -6.23 -1.01 2.84
CA MET A 230 -5.33 -0.82 3.97
C MET A 230 -3.91 -0.70 3.45
N ALA A 231 -3.24 0.39 3.83
CA ALA A 231 -1.86 0.67 3.47
C ALA A 231 -0.98 0.72 4.72
N TRP A 232 0.21 0.14 4.64
CA TRP A 232 1.23 0.25 5.68
C TRP A 232 1.98 1.57 5.49
N VAL A 233 1.84 2.49 6.44
CA VAL A 233 2.47 3.82 6.39
C VAL A 233 3.24 4.05 7.68
N GLY A 234 4.56 4.20 7.54
CA GLY A 234 5.47 4.29 8.69
C GLY A 234 5.51 2.94 9.42
N ASP A 235 4.85 2.89 10.58
CA ASP A 235 4.83 1.77 11.50
C ASP A 235 3.42 1.19 11.77
N ARG A 236 2.41 1.61 10.99
CA ARG A 236 1.02 1.18 11.20
C ARG A 236 0.24 1.02 9.90
N TRP A 237 -0.84 0.23 9.98
CA TRP A 237 -1.87 0.18 8.96
C TRP A 237 -2.80 1.41 9.06
N VAL A 238 -3.17 1.98 7.93
CA VAL A 238 -4.14 3.09 7.76
C VAL A 238 -5.00 2.83 6.53
N ILE A 239 -6.14 3.51 6.41
CA ILE A 239 -6.94 3.47 5.17
C ILE A 239 -6.16 4.19 4.07
N GLY A 240 -5.76 3.45 3.05
CA GLY A 240 -4.88 3.88 1.98
C GLY A 240 -5.54 4.80 0.94
N PRO A 241 -4.75 5.32 -0.01
CA PRO A 241 -5.22 6.21 -1.05
C PRO A 241 -6.12 5.53 -2.08
N GLY A 242 -7.00 6.33 -2.71
CA GLY A 242 -7.90 5.92 -3.78
C GLY A 242 -9.36 5.77 -3.33
N ASP A 243 -10.22 5.43 -4.28
CA ASP A 243 -11.64 5.17 -4.01
C ASP A 243 -11.81 3.94 -3.10
N GLU A 244 -12.88 3.95 -2.31
CA GLU A 244 -13.22 2.78 -1.49
C GLU A 244 -13.42 1.53 -2.36
N PRO A 245 -13.03 0.34 -1.87
CA PRO A 245 -13.23 -0.91 -2.58
C PRO A 245 -14.69 -1.18 -2.94
N ALA A 246 -14.90 -2.03 -3.95
CA ALA A 246 -16.22 -2.59 -4.23
C ALA A 246 -16.79 -3.21 -2.94
N PRO A 247 -18.03 -2.86 -2.54
CA PRO A 247 -18.57 -3.21 -1.23
C PRO A 247 -18.75 -4.72 -1.11
N ALA A 248 -18.38 -5.27 0.04
CA ALA A 248 -18.74 -6.64 0.38
C ALA A 248 -20.22 -6.74 0.78
N PRO A 249 -20.85 -7.91 0.57
CA PRO A 249 -22.25 -8.09 0.94
C PRO A 249 -22.39 -8.07 2.48
N SER A 250 -23.25 -7.19 2.98
CA SER A 250 -23.66 -7.19 4.39
C SER A 250 -24.62 -8.36 4.60
N VAL A 251 -24.12 -9.42 5.24
CA VAL A 251 -24.87 -10.69 5.46
C VAL A 251 -24.73 -11.11 6.91
N TRP A 252 -25.82 -11.57 7.52
CA TRP A 252 -25.84 -11.93 8.93
C TRP A 252 -24.78 -12.98 9.29
N PRO A 253 -23.93 -12.69 10.30
CA PRO A 253 -22.86 -13.59 10.64
C PRO A 253 -23.26 -15.01 11.01
N GLY A 254 -22.46 -15.99 10.58
CA GLY A 254 -22.68 -17.42 10.85
C GLY A 254 -23.81 -18.07 10.05
N THR A 255 -24.42 -17.39 9.09
CA THR A 255 -25.42 -18.00 8.18
C THR A 255 -24.76 -18.74 7.01
N GLU A 256 -25.52 -19.62 6.36
CA GLU A 256 -25.06 -20.28 5.12
C GLU A 256 -24.75 -19.26 4.01
N ALA A 257 -25.55 -18.19 3.92
CA ALA A 257 -25.33 -17.12 2.96
C ALA A 257 -23.99 -16.41 3.21
N ALA A 258 -23.63 -16.16 4.47
CA ALA A 258 -22.37 -15.52 4.78
C ALA A 258 -21.16 -16.42 4.43
N ILE A 259 -21.24 -17.71 4.76
CA ILE A 259 -20.18 -18.68 4.39
C ILE A 259 -20.06 -18.78 2.87
N ALA A 260 -21.18 -18.84 2.14
CA ALA A 260 -21.20 -18.88 0.69
C ALA A 260 -20.63 -17.61 0.04
N ALA A 261 -20.79 -16.45 0.69
CA ALA A 261 -20.16 -15.19 0.29
C ALA A 261 -18.65 -15.12 0.59
N GLY A 262 -18.07 -16.16 1.21
CA GLY A 262 -16.64 -16.27 1.49
C GLY A 262 -16.21 -15.69 2.83
N TRP A 263 -17.15 -15.27 3.69
CA TRP A 263 -16.83 -14.78 5.02
C TRP A 263 -16.22 -15.88 5.91
N ARG A 264 -15.24 -15.50 6.72
CA ARG A 264 -14.54 -16.38 7.66
C ARG A 264 -14.66 -15.86 9.08
N ASP A 265 -14.84 -16.75 10.04
CA ASP A 265 -14.91 -16.43 11.47
C ASP A 265 -13.62 -15.76 11.95
N LEU A 266 -13.75 -14.70 12.74
CA LEU A 266 -12.63 -14.01 13.36
C LEU A 266 -12.28 -14.66 14.70
N ARG A 267 -10.99 -14.94 14.91
CA ARG A 267 -10.47 -15.47 16.17
C ARG A 267 -9.23 -14.71 16.61
N HIS A 268 -9.25 -14.12 17.79
CA HIS A 268 -8.06 -13.45 18.32
C HIS A 268 -6.99 -14.44 18.80
N VAL A 269 -5.75 -14.19 18.39
CA VAL A 269 -4.53 -14.89 18.83
C VAL A 269 -3.58 -13.94 19.54
#